data_AF-L1LDM9-F1
#
_entry.id   AF-L1LDM9-F1
#
_cell.length_a   1.000
_cell.length_b   1.000
_cell.length_c   1.000
_cell.angle_alpha   90.00
_cell.angle_beta   90.00
_cell.angle_gamma   90.00
#
_symmetry.space_group_name_H-M   'P 1'
#
loop_
_entity.id
_entity.type
_entity.pdbx_description
1 polymer ?
#
loop_
_entity_poly.entity_id
_entity_poly.type
_entity_poly.pdbx_seq_one_letter_code
_entity_poly.pdbx_strand_id
1 'polypeptide(L)'
;MALPTVTINISQSPDDEPGPITYYGGTSKRDVKVEKSEFPLNSGFLKYTHVASAGQPFTVDKVQSGNSGNDINQIKPKNGEPVKSYSVWYWKYDQSMNNPLFIEIHNKNGTYGYHETKGNGSWNPHDSGSQDNQRLEGKALEQKLDYLNCKHYKLVTIDLTESHSKTYASSGTYCCSDKHDTGKKRVTIRGDKVRVSLPGAKDIEYYEHFIGGESELAGIKYNEGAASGRGDNDPAPGPGEPKTPHTKPPGESYPKAHSEAAKVFAESAGFIATISGYFLAGSAGTAATFFGGWKLYNRYKGDPWVRQI
;
A
#
# COMPACT_ATOMS: atom_id res chain seq x y z
N MET A 1 -39.45 -5.48 -3.94
CA MET A 1 -38.62 -6.35 -3.08
C MET A 1 -37.89 -5.48 -2.08
N ALA A 2 -37.80 -5.88 -0.82
CA ALA A 2 -36.99 -5.17 0.16
C ALA A 2 -35.50 -5.29 -0.20
N LEU A 3 -34.73 -4.23 0.00
CA LEU A 3 -33.28 -4.29 -0.17
C LEU A 3 -32.67 -5.12 0.95
N PRO A 4 -31.57 -5.85 0.70
CA PRO A 4 -30.84 -6.48 1.77
C PRO A 4 -30.32 -5.46 2.78
N THR A 5 -30.31 -5.85 4.04
CA THR A 5 -29.86 -5.02 5.16
C THR A 5 -28.76 -5.75 5.91
N VAL A 6 -27.58 -5.15 6.07
CA VAL A 6 -26.39 -5.84 6.60
C VAL A 6 -25.67 -5.09 7.71
N THR A 7 -25.04 -5.85 8.61
CA THR A 7 -24.04 -5.34 9.55
C THR A 7 -22.66 -5.55 8.94
N ILE A 8 -21.87 -4.48 8.85
CA ILE A 8 -20.49 -4.51 8.37
C ILE A 8 -19.55 -4.56 9.58
N ASN A 9 -18.70 -5.59 9.68
CA ASN A 9 -17.64 -5.63 10.67
C ASN A 9 -16.30 -5.34 9.99
N ILE A 10 -15.73 -4.16 10.25
CA ILE A 10 -14.46 -3.70 9.65
C ILE A 10 -13.22 -4.20 10.39
N SER A 11 -13.34 -5.18 11.29
CA SER A 11 -12.18 -5.84 11.91
C SER A 11 -12.15 -7.33 11.68
N GLN A 12 -13.15 -7.87 10.98
CA GLN A 12 -13.10 -9.27 10.56
C GLN A 12 -12.24 -9.37 9.31
N SER A 13 -11.05 -9.96 9.47
CA SER A 13 -10.38 -10.53 8.31
C SER A 13 -11.20 -11.74 7.88
N PRO A 14 -11.53 -11.84 6.60
CA PRO A 14 -11.94 -13.11 6.07
C PRO A 14 -10.73 -14.09 6.13
N ASP A 15 -10.99 -15.39 6.25
CA ASP A 15 -9.95 -16.43 6.39
C ASP A 15 -8.82 -16.28 5.34
N ASP A 16 -7.61 -16.78 5.62
CA ASP A 16 -6.44 -16.58 4.75
C ASP A 16 -6.54 -17.22 3.35
N GLU A 17 -7.68 -17.82 3.00
CA GLU A 17 -7.94 -18.40 1.69
C GLU A 17 -7.94 -17.30 0.59
N PRO A 18 -7.10 -17.43 -0.45
CA PRO A 18 -7.13 -16.50 -1.56
C PRO A 18 -8.45 -16.63 -2.34
N GLY A 19 -9.32 -15.64 -2.22
CA GLY A 19 -10.58 -15.58 -2.98
C GLY A 19 -11.57 -14.53 -2.46
N PRO A 20 -12.68 -14.30 -3.16
CA PRO A 20 -13.79 -13.51 -2.63
C PRO A 20 -14.40 -14.25 -1.45
N ILE A 21 -14.12 -13.79 -0.24
CA ILE A 21 -14.65 -14.44 0.96
C ILE A 21 -16.01 -13.86 1.26
N THR A 22 -16.97 -14.76 1.26
CA THR A 22 -18.36 -14.35 1.35
C THR A 22 -18.79 -14.40 2.81
N TYR A 23 -18.62 -13.27 3.51
CA TYR A 23 -19.29 -13.08 4.80
C TYR A 23 -20.71 -12.62 4.55
N TYR A 24 -21.67 -13.41 5.00
CA TYR A 24 -23.08 -13.13 4.75
C TYR A 24 -23.71 -12.42 5.94
N GLY A 25 -23.81 -11.10 5.85
CA GLY A 25 -24.74 -10.31 6.67
C GLY A 25 -26.11 -10.24 5.98
N GLY A 26 -27.19 -10.33 6.75
CA GLY A 26 -28.56 -10.20 6.25
C GLY A 26 -29.55 -11.17 6.89
N THR A 27 -30.84 -10.93 6.67
CA THR A 27 -31.92 -11.89 7.01
C THR A 27 -31.76 -13.21 6.26
N SER A 28 -31.10 -13.19 5.11
CA SER A 28 -30.63 -14.38 4.42
C SER A 28 -29.11 -14.37 4.37
N LYS A 29 -28.49 -15.53 4.64
CA LYS A 29 -27.03 -15.71 4.59
C LYS A 29 -26.49 -15.67 3.14
N ARG A 30 -27.02 -14.85 2.21
CA ARG A 30 -26.55 -14.76 0.80
C ARG A 30 -26.54 -13.37 0.16
N ASP A 31 -26.76 -12.31 0.91
CA ASP A 31 -27.12 -11.04 0.27
C ASP A 31 -25.94 -10.14 -0.10
N VAL A 32 -24.89 -10.10 0.73
CA VAL A 32 -23.69 -9.27 0.52
C VAL A 32 -22.44 -10.13 0.66
N LYS A 33 -21.45 -9.91 -0.21
CA LYS A 33 -20.13 -10.55 -0.21
C LYS A 33 -19.02 -9.53 0.04
N VAL A 34 -17.85 -10.00 0.49
CA VAL A 34 -16.66 -9.16 0.66
C VAL A 34 -15.59 -9.59 -0.33
N GLU A 35 -15.06 -8.64 -1.07
CA GLU A 35 -13.98 -8.86 -2.03
C GLU A 35 -12.68 -8.26 -1.49
N LYS A 36 -11.64 -9.09 -1.36
CA LYS A 36 -10.29 -8.67 -0.95
C LYS A 36 -9.43 -8.47 -2.19
N SER A 37 -8.76 -7.33 -2.28
CA SER A 37 -7.81 -7.03 -3.35
C SER A 37 -6.68 -6.14 -2.84
N GLU A 38 -5.52 -6.18 -3.49
CA GLU A 38 -4.48 -5.17 -3.28
C GLU A 38 -4.77 -3.98 -4.19
N PHE A 39 -5.10 -2.82 -3.61
CA PHE A 39 -5.50 -1.63 -4.37
C PHE A 39 -5.06 -0.32 -3.68
N PRO A 40 -4.28 0.54 -4.35
CA PRO A 40 -3.75 0.39 -5.72
C PRO A 40 -2.85 -0.85 -5.90
N LEU A 41 -2.67 -1.31 -7.14
CA LEU A 41 -1.89 -2.52 -7.40
C LEU A 41 -0.44 -2.32 -6.91
N ASN A 42 0.13 -3.34 -6.26
CA ASN A 42 1.47 -3.31 -5.66
C ASN A 42 1.68 -2.20 -4.62
N SER A 43 0.63 -1.58 -4.10
CA SER A 43 0.76 -0.47 -3.14
C SER A 43 0.96 -0.91 -1.69
N GLY A 44 0.94 -2.22 -1.40
CA GLY A 44 0.95 -2.71 -0.02
C GLY A 44 -0.30 -2.29 0.77
N PHE A 45 -1.38 -1.90 0.10
CA PHE A 45 -2.68 -1.63 0.71
C PHE A 45 -3.70 -2.67 0.27
N LEU A 46 -4.43 -3.23 1.24
CA LEU A 46 -5.53 -4.14 0.98
C LEU A 46 -6.85 -3.38 1.02
N LYS A 47 -7.67 -3.55 -0.01
CA LYS A 47 -9.04 -3.07 -0.11
C LYS A 47 -10.01 -4.24 0.11
N TYR A 48 -10.94 -4.06 1.04
CA TYR A 48 -12.03 -4.97 1.32
C TYR A 48 -13.34 -4.30 0.91
N THR A 49 -14.00 -4.85 -0.12
CA THR A 49 -15.18 -4.24 -0.73
C THR A 49 -16.42 -5.11 -0.50
N HIS A 50 -17.39 -4.55 0.22
CA HIS A 50 -18.70 -5.16 0.44
C HIS A 50 -19.61 -4.81 -0.74
N VAL A 51 -20.15 -5.81 -1.42
CA VAL A 51 -21.05 -5.66 -2.57
C VAL A 51 -22.17 -6.70 -2.50
N ALA A 52 -23.38 -6.32 -2.89
CA ALA A 52 -24.48 -7.28 -2.98
C ALA A 52 -24.40 -8.12 -4.25
N SER A 53 -25.10 -9.26 -4.24
CA SER A 53 -25.25 -10.10 -5.42
C SER A 53 -25.75 -9.31 -6.64
N ALA A 54 -25.14 -9.55 -7.81
CA ALA A 54 -25.45 -8.86 -9.06
C ALA A 54 -25.35 -7.32 -9.04
N GLY A 55 -24.56 -6.75 -8.12
CA GLY A 55 -24.32 -5.30 -8.05
C GLY A 55 -25.53 -4.48 -7.60
N GLN A 56 -26.52 -5.13 -7.00
CA GLN A 56 -27.70 -4.43 -6.47
C GLN A 56 -27.33 -3.56 -5.26
N PRO A 57 -28.05 -2.45 -5.02
CA PRO A 57 -27.88 -1.69 -3.79
C PRO A 57 -28.29 -2.50 -2.55
N PHE A 58 -27.70 -2.18 -1.40
CA PHE A 58 -28.05 -2.73 -0.09
C PHE A 58 -28.00 -1.63 0.98
N THR A 59 -28.64 -1.89 2.11
CA THR A 59 -28.65 -0.97 3.27
C THR A 59 -27.67 -1.45 4.33
N VAL A 60 -26.93 -0.53 4.93
CA VAL A 60 -26.04 -0.82 6.07
C VAL A 60 -26.78 -0.50 7.37
N ASP A 61 -27.12 -1.53 8.15
CA ASP A 61 -27.77 -1.39 9.46
C ASP A 61 -26.78 -0.95 10.53
N LYS A 62 -25.60 -1.56 10.59
CA LYS A 62 -24.58 -1.28 11.60
C LYS A 62 -23.19 -1.36 11.00
N VAL A 63 -22.28 -0.58 11.54
CA VAL A 63 -20.85 -0.73 11.25
C VAL A 63 -20.14 -1.00 12.58
N GLN A 64 -19.38 -2.07 12.67
CA GLN A 64 -18.72 -2.50 13.91
C GLN A 64 -17.21 -2.62 13.72
N SER A 65 -16.45 -2.40 14.79
CA SER A 65 -15.01 -2.65 14.86
C SER A 65 -14.68 -3.46 16.11
N GLY A 66 -13.76 -4.40 15.94
CA GLY A 66 -13.33 -5.37 16.93
C GLY A 66 -14.45 -6.29 17.43
N ASN A 67 -14.22 -6.84 18.62
CA ASN A 67 -15.15 -7.76 19.28
C ASN A 67 -16.22 -7.05 20.12
N SER A 68 -16.18 -5.72 20.20
CA SER A 68 -17.08 -4.93 21.04
C SER A 68 -18.54 -5.00 20.59
N GLY A 69 -18.78 -5.23 19.30
CA GLY A 69 -20.11 -5.17 18.70
C GLY A 69 -20.73 -3.77 18.69
N ASN A 70 -19.99 -2.73 19.10
CA ASN A 70 -20.47 -1.37 19.16
C ASN A 70 -20.63 -0.80 17.75
N ASP A 71 -21.75 -0.10 17.52
CA ASP A 71 -22.05 0.55 16.26
C ASP A 71 -21.25 1.87 16.11
N ILE A 72 -20.61 2.05 14.96
CA ILE A 72 -19.77 3.20 14.61
C ILE A 72 -20.56 4.11 13.68
N ASN A 73 -21.44 4.89 14.30
CA ASN A 73 -22.34 5.80 13.58
C ASN A 73 -21.60 6.83 12.70
N GLN A 74 -20.33 7.14 12.98
CA GLN A 74 -19.53 8.12 12.23
C GLN A 74 -19.28 7.74 10.77
N ILE A 75 -19.35 6.44 10.43
CA ILE A 75 -18.99 5.88 9.11
C ILE A 75 -20.13 5.06 8.51
N LYS A 76 -21.33 5.24 9.05
CA LYS A 76 -22.55 4.65 8.52
C LYS A 76 -23.10 5.55 7.40
N PRO A 77 -23.63 4.99 6.30
CA PRO A 77 -24.33 5.76 5.29
C PRO A 77 -25.41 6.67 5.92
N LYS A 78 -25.46 7.93 5.50
CA LYS A 78 -26.38 8.93 6.06
C LYS A 78 -27.83 8.50 5.82
N ASN A 79 -28.69 8.72 6.81
CA ASN A 79 -30.14 8.47 6.71
C ASN A 79 -30.55 7.05 6.26
N GLY A 80 -29.67 6.06 6.40
CA GLY A 80 -29.94 4.70 5.91
C GLY A 80 -30.01 4.62 4.38
N GLU A 81 -29.38 5.55 3.67
CA GLU A 81 -29.34 5.53 2.21
C GLU A 81 -28.70 4.24 1.70
N PRO A 82 -29.33 3.57 0.70
CA PRO A 82 -28.74 2.39 0.09
C PRO A 82 -27.42 2.70 -0.63
N VAL A 83 -26.49 1.76 -0.52
CA VAL A 83 -25.16 1.82 -1.13
C VAL A 83 -25.00 0.71 -2.16
N LYS A 84 -24.21 0.97 -3.20
CA LYS A 84 -23.77 -0.04 -4.18
C LYS A 84 -22.58 -0.82 -3.65
N SER A 85 -21.67 -0.15 -2.93
CA SER A 85 -20.52 -0.79 -2.31
C SER A 85 -20.03 -0.04 -1.08
N TYR A 86 -19.41 -0.77 -0.15
CA TYR A 86 -18.74 -0.23 1.03
C TYR A 86 -17.32 -0.79 1.11
N SER A 87 -16.32 0.08 0.96
CA SER A 87 -14.92 -0.34 0.89
C SER A 87 -14.10 0.16 2.07
N VAL A 88 -13.19 -0.67 2.57
CA VAL A 88 -12.27 -0.36 3.66
C VAL A 88 -10.85 -0.68 3.25
N TRP A 89 -9.90 0.22 3.52
CA TRP A 89 -8.48 0.03 3.24
C TRP A 89 -7.68 -0.23 4.50
N TYR A 90 -6.70 -1.12 4.39
CA TYR A 90 -5.75 -1.47 5.43
C TYR A 90 -4.35 -1.48 4.84
N TRP A 91 -3.35 -1.28 5.70
CA TRP A 91 -1.99 -1.63 5.34
C TRP A 91 -1.83 -3.15 5.33
N LYS A 92 -1.25 -3.70 4.27
CA LYS A 92 -1.15 -5.15 4.03
C LYS A 92 -0.43 -5.93 5.13
N TYR A 93 0.49 -5.26 5.84
CA TYR A 93 1.26 -5.88 6.91
C TYR A 93 0.65 -5.70 8.31
N ASP A 94 -0.51 -5.02 8.42
CA ASP A 94 -1.36 -5.14 9.63
C ASP A 94 -2.14 -6.45 9.58
N GLN A 95 -1.50 -7.52 10.05
CA GLN A 95 -2.08 -8.87 10.10
C GLN A 95 -3.38 -8.92 10.92
N SER A 96 -3.52 -8.01 11.89
CA SER A 96 -4.66 -7.99 12.79
C SER A 96 -5.87 -7.26 12.22
N MET A 97 -5.68 -6.49 11.14
CA MET A 97 -6.70 -5.62 10.54
C MET A 97 -7.44 -4.73 11.56
N ASN A 98 -6.77 -4.38 12.65
CA ASN A 98 -7.32 -3.52 13.68
C ASN A 98 -7.19 -2.03 13.32
N ASN A 99 -6.42 -1.74 12.27
CA ASN A 99 -6.06 -0.38 11.87
C ASN A 99 -6.57 -0.06 10.46
N PRO A 100 -7.90 0.04 10.27
CA PRO A 100 -8.44 0.52 9.01
C PRO A 100 -8.02 1.99 8.80
N LEU A 101 -7.61 2.30 7.58
CA LEU A 101 -7.08 3.61 7.19
C LEU A 101 -8.18 4.52 6.66
N PHE A 102 -8.93 4.00 5.71
CA PHE A 102 -9.80 4.78 4.85
C PHE A 102 -11.06 3.99 4.50
N ILE A 103 -12.17 4.71 4.35
CA ILE A 103 -13.47 4.13 3.97
C ILE A 103 -14.02 4.90 2.77
N GLU A 104 -14.58 4.17 1.82
CA GLU A 104 -15.30 4.67 0.64
C GLU A 104 -16.70 4.06 0.62
N ILE A 105 -17.71 4.92 0.53
CA ILE A 105 -19.11 4.56 0.47
C ILE A 105 -19.63 4.98 -0.91
N HIS A 106 -19.92 4.03 -1.79
CA HIS A 106 -20.49 4.32 -3.11
C HIS A 106 -22.01 4.26 -3.00
N ASN A 107 -22.65 5.42 -3.01
CA ASN A 107 -24.09 5.54 -2.82
C ASN A 107 -24.88 5.09 -4.06
N LYS A 108 -26.15 4.73 -3.87
CA LYS A 108 -27.04 4.32 -4.97
C LYS A 108 -27.17 5.38 -6.08
N ASN A 109 -27.15 6.66 -5.72
CA ASN A 109 -27.21 7.80 -6.65
C ASN A 109 -25.90 8.03 -7.43
N GLY A 110 -24.85 7.25 -7.19
CA GLY A 110 -23.55 7.37 -7.85
C GLY A 110 -22.58 8.36 -7.21
N THR A 111 -22.93 8.95 -6.06
CA THR A 111 -22.01 9.79 -5.29
C THR A 111 -21.13 8.95 -4.37
N TYR A 112 -20.07 9.57 -3.85
CA TYR A 112 -19.10 8.91 -2.97
C TYR A 112 -19.01 9.63 -1.63
N GLY A 113 -19.09 8.87 -0.55
CA GLY A 113 -18.76 9.32 0.80
C GLY A 113 -17.41 8.74 1.22
N TYR A 114 -16.63 9.52 1.97
CA TYR A 114 -15.30 9.10 2.39
C TYR A 114 -15.08 9.41 3.87
N HIS A 115 -14.38 8.51 4.56
CA HIS A 115 -14.00 8.70 5.95
C HIS A 115 -12.56 8.28 6.18
N GLU A 116 -11.88 9.06 7.02
CA GLU A 116 -10.48 8.84 7.39
C GLU A 116 -10.36 8.46 8.85
N THR A 117 -9.47 7.52 9.16
CA THR A 117 -9.16 7.16 10.53
C THR A 117 -8.51 8.32 11.28
N LYS A 118 -8.76 8.42 12.58
CA LYS A 118 -7.99 9.24 13.52
C LYS A 118 -6.88 8.46 14.23
N GLY A 119 -6.73 7.16 13.92
CA GLY A 119 -5.77 6.26 14.55
C GLY A 119 -6.19 5.72 15.92
N ASN A 120 -7.37 6.11 16.43
CA ASN A 120 -7.90 5.68 17.74
C ASN A 120 -9.31 5.08 17.63
N GLY A 121 -9.66 4.55 16.45
CA GLY A 121 -10.99 3.99 16.16
C GLY A 121 -12.09 5.04 15.90
N SER A 122 -11.79 6.34 16.02
CA SER A 122 -12.69 7.41 15.56
C SER A 122 -12.35 7.85 14.14
N TRP A 123 -13.33 8.49 13.49
CA TRP A 123 -13.31 8.83 12.08
C TRP A 123 -13.59 10.31 11.87
N ASN A 124 -12.99 10.87 10.81
CA ASN A 124 -13.38 12.16 10.25
C ASN A 124 -14.06 11.93 8.90
N PRO A 125 -15.10 12.71 8.55
CA PRO A 125 -15.45 12.84 7.15
C PRO A 125 -14.23 13.36 6.39
N HIS A 126 -13.97 12.80 5.22
CA HIS A 126 -12.99 13.39 4.31
C HIS A 126 -13.69 14.55 3.61
N ASP A 127 -13.34 15.78 4.00
CA ASP A 127 -13.81 16.98 3.33
C ASP A 127 -13.07 17.13 1.99
N SER A 128 -13.49 16.39 0.98
CA SER A 128 -13.06 16.56 -0.41
C SER A 128 -13.74 17.78 -1.03
N GLY A 129 -13.52 18.99 -0.46
CA GLY A 129 -14.25 20.20 -0.83
C GLY A 129 -14.52 20.34 -2.34
N SER A 130 -15.73 20.75 -2.75
CA SER A 130 -16.22 20.88 -4.14
C SER A 130 -16.12 19.64 -5.05
N GLN A 131 -15.43 18.56 -4.66
CA GLN A 131 -15.29 17.32 -5.40
C GLN A 131 -16.30 16.25 -4.98
N ASP A 132 -17.39 16.64 -4.30
CA ASP A 132 -18.33 15.80 -3.54
C ASP A 132 -18.93 14.58 -4.27
N ASN A 133 -18.64 14.36 -5.55
CA ASN A 133 -19.15 13.23 -6.32
C ASN A 133 -18.08 12.46 -7.13
N GLN A 134 -16.81 12.85 -7.11
CA GLN A 134 -15.77 12.13 -7.86
C GLN A 134 -15.15 11.00 -7.04
N ARG A 135 -14.90 9.87 -7.73
CA ARG A 135 -14.22 8.75 -7.10
C ARG A 135 -12.74 9.06 -6.88
N LEU A 136 -12.23 8.85 -5.68
CA LEU A 136 -10.82 9.03 -5.37
C LEU A 136 -10.05 7.82 -5.93
N GLU A 137 -9.25 8.05 -6.96
CA GLU A 137 -8.54 6.98 -7.68
C GLU A 137 -7.07 7.36 -7.95
N GLY A 138 -6.30 6.36 -8.41
CA GLY A 138 -4.92 6.52 -8.83
C GLY A 138 -4.02 7.16 -7.77
N LYS A 139 -3.19 8.11 -8.21
CA LYS A 139 -2.20 8.81 -7.37
C LYS A 139 -2.82 9.54 -6.19
N ALA A 140 -4.01 10.11 -6.33
CA ALA A 140 -4.66 10.86 -5.27
C ALA A 140 -5.09 9.93 -4.12
N LEU A 141 -5.66 8.76 -4.44
CA LEU A 141 -5.97 7.73 -3.45
C LEU A 141 -4.70 7.20 -2.77
N GLU A 142 -3.68 6.90 -3.56
CA GLU A 142 -2.44 6.34 -3.04
C GLU A 142 -1.73 7.28 -2.06
N GLN A 143 -1.60 8.56 -2.44
CA GLN A 143 -1.06 9.61 -1.57
C GLN A 143 -1.88 9.75 -0.29
N LYS A 144 -3.21 9.58 -0.37
CA LYS A 144 -4.08 9.63 0.80
C LYS A 144 -3.79 8.47 1.76
N LEU A 145 -3.65 7.25 1.24
CA LEU A 145 -3.34 6.07 2.04
C LEU A 145 -1.95 6.17 2.69
N ASP A 146 -0.94 6.59 1.94
CA ASP A 146 0.41 6.85 2.48
C ASP A 146 0.38 7.91 3.59
N TYR A 147 -0.36 9.00 3.38
CA TYR A 147 -0.52 10.04 4.39
C TYR A 147 -1.13 9.51 5.68
N LEU A 148 -2.18 8.69 5.59
CA LEU A 148 -2.85 8.11 6.76
C LEU A 148 -1.94 7.12 7.49
N ASN A 149 -1.21 6.27 6.76
CA ASN A 149 -0.20 5.37 7.31
C ASN A 149 0.89 6.12 8.07
N CYS A 150 1.40 7.19 7.47
CA CYS A 150 2.36 8.06 8.10
C CYS A 150 1.76 8.72 9.36
N LYS A 151 0.64 9.43 9.21
CA LYS A 151 0.05 10.23 10.28
C LYS A 151 -0.26 9.39 11.52
N HIS A 152 -0.86 8.22 11.35
CA HIS A 152 -1.43 7.46 12.46
C HIS A 152 -0.55 6.27 12.90
N TYR A 153 0.23 5.68 11.99
CA TYR A 153 0.93 4.42 12.27
C TYR A 153 2.45 4.50 12.22
N LYS A 154 3.01 5.70 12.02
CA LYS A 154 4.46 5.91 11.94
C LYS A 154 5.13 5.21 10.74
N LEU A 155 4.34 4.76 9.77
CA LEU A 155 4.79 4.03 8.59
C LEU A 155 5.05 4.99 7.42
N VAL A 156 6.23 4.90 6.80
CA VAL A 156 6.68 5.84 5.78
C VAL A 156 6.97 5.13 4.47
N THR A 157 6.40 5.65 3.39
CA THR A 157 6.73 5.22 2.02
C THR A 157 7.84 6.12 1.48
N ILE A 158 8.98 5.53 1.09
CA ILE A 158 10.10 6.27 0.46
C ILE A 158 9.82 6.38 -1.04
N ASP A 159 9.99 7.58 -1.62
CA ASP A 159 9.91 7.78 -3.07
C ASP A 159 11.31 8.05 -3.62
N LEU A 160 11.88 7.03 -4.27
CA LEU A 160 13.20 7.05 -4.89
C LEU A 160 13.19 7.64 -6.31
N THR A 161 12.06 8.18 -6.77
CA THR A 161 11.99 8.86 -8.07
C THR A 161 13.02 9.98 -8.12
N GLU A 162 13.80 10.06 -9.19
CA GLU A 162 14.92 11.01 -9.29
C GLU A 162 14.47 12.46 -9.12
N SER A 163 13.37 12.85 -9.78
CA SER A 163 12.81 14.19 -9.67
C SER A 163 12.35 14.52 -8.24
N HIS A 164 11.80 13.53 -7.52
CA HIS A 164 11.43 13.66 -6.11
C HIS A 164 12.67 13.87 -5.24
N SER A 165 13.68 13.01 -5.41
CA SER A 165 14.94 13.10 -4.67
C SER A 165 15.64 14.45 -4.90
N LYS A 166 15.70 14.93 -6.15
CA LYS A 166 16.23 16.25 -6.51
C LYS A 166 15.50 17.39 -5.84
N THR A 167 14.16 17.33 -5.84
CA THR A 167 13.30 18.36 -5.25
C THR A 167 13.61 18.55 -3.76
N TYR A 168 13.73 17.45 -3.02
CA TYR A 168 13.88 17.49 -1.57
C TYR A 168 15.34 17.43 -1.08
N ALA A 169 16.32 17.21 -1.96
CA ALA A 169 17.73 17.28 -1.60
C ALA A 169 18.14 18.66 -1.05
N SER A 170 17.47 19.73 -1.48
CA SER A 170 17.74 21.10 -1.00
C SER A 170 17.10 21.38 0.37
N SER A 171 15.88 20.86 0.62
CA SER A 171 15.20 21.00 1.93
C SER A 171 15.67 19.99 2.96
N GLY A 172 16.44 18.98 2.54
CA GLY A 172 17.03 17.92 3.36
C GLY A 172 16.03 16.95 3.98
N THR A 173 14.73 17.18 3.82
CA THR A 173 13.68 16.42 4.51
C THR A 173 12.35 16.48 3.77
N TYR A 174 11.62 15.36 3.81
CA TYR A 174 10.25 15.26 3.32
C TYR A 174 9.40 14.30 4.18
N CYS A 175 8.11 14.27 3.89
CA CYS A 175 7.15 13.38 4.53
C CYS A 175 6.07 12.95 3.52
N CYS A 176 5.10 12.15 3.96
CA CYS A 176 4.12 11.50 3.07
C CYS A 176 3.07 12.45 2.45
N SER A 177 3.10 13.75 2.76
CA SER A 177 2.61 14.88 1.95
C SER A 177 2.99 16.18 2.65
N ASP A 178 2.89 17.32 1.96
CA ASP A 178 3.28 18.64 2.52
C ASP A 178 2.37 19.15 3.67
N LYS A 179 1.34 18.38 4.07
CA LYS A 179 0.27 18.79 4.99
C LYS A 179 0.24 18.01 6.31
N HIS A 180 1.40 17.83 6.95
CA HIS A 180 1.42 17.34 8.33
C HIS A 180 1.17 18.49 9.31
N ASP A 181 0.07 18.43 10.05
CA ASP A 181 -0.25 19.35 11.15
C ASP A 181 0.83 19.38 12.24
N THR A 182 1.67 18.35 12.30
CA THR A 182 2.69 18.16 13.34
C THR A 182 4.08 18.67 12.94
N GLY A 183 4.30 19.10 11.70
CA GLY A 183 5.61 19.56 11.19
C GLY A 183 6.73 18.50 11.20
N LYS A 184 6.46 17.28 11.68
CA LYS A 184 7.45 16.20 11.81
C LYS A 184 7.65 15.54 10.45
N LYS A 185 8.68 15.98 9.73
CA LYS A 185 9.22 15.27 8.57
C LYS A 185 10.00 14.06 9.05
N ARG A 186 9.87 12.94 8.35
CA ARG A 186 10.36 11.63 8.81
C ARG A 186 11.41 10.99 7.91
N VAL A 187 11.49 11.46 6.68
CA VAL A 187 12.57 11.09 5.78
C VAL A 187 13.51 12.28 5.65
N THR A 188 14.79 12.02 5.90
CA THR A 188 15.89 12.93 5.61
C THR A 188 16.50 12.51 4.27
N ILE A 189 16.73 13.47 3.38
CA ILE A 189 17.45 13.24 2.13
C ILE A 189 18.78 13.97 2.18
N ARG A 190 19.85 13.29 1.75
CA ARG A 190 21.14 13.89 1.45
C ARG A 190 21.50 13.60 0.00
N GLY A 191 21.72 14.66 -0.78
CA GLY A 191 22.31 14.56 -2.12
C GLY A 191 23.83 14.68 -2.04
N ASP A 192 24.55 13.84 -2.78
CA ASP A 192 26.01 13.88 -2.90
C ASP A 192 26.46 13.37 -4.28
N LYS A 193 27.77 13.33 -4.53
CA LYS A 193 28.35 12.95 -5.82
C LYS A 193 29.53 12.00 -5.69
N VAL A 194 29.54 10.96 -6.52
CA VAL A 194 30.70 10.09 -6.70
C VAL A 194 31.58 10.68 -7.80
N ARG A 195 32.82 11.04 -7.44
CA ARG A 195 33.79 11.59 -8.39
C ARG A 195 34.26 10.54 -9.39
N VAL A 196 34.26 10.89 -10.67
CA VAL A 196 34.76 10.01 -11.74
C VAL A 196 36.12 10.51 -12.22
N SER A 197 37.17 9.71 -12.03
CA SER A 197 38.56 10.12 -12.34
C SER A 197 38.93 10.11 -13.83
N LEU A 198 37.97 9.86 -14.72
CA LEU A 198 38.22 9.82 -16.16
C LEU A 198 38.21 11.25 -16.74
N PRO A 199 39.20 11.64 -17.56
CA PRO A 199 39.21 12.94 -18.22
C PRO A 199 37.91 13.18 -19.00
N GLY A 200 37.23 14.29 -18.71
CA GLY A 200 35.97 14.67 -19.36
C GLY A 200 34.73 13.92 -18.87
N ALA A 201 34.85 12.98 -17.92
CA ALA A 201 33.69 12.34 -17.32
C ALA A 201 32.99 13.26 -16.31
N LYS A 202 31.66 13.10 -16.20
CA LYS A 202 30.85 13.78 -15.19
C LYS A 202 30.78 12.95 -13.91
N ASP A 203 30.76 13.63 -12.77
CA ASP A 203 30.46 13.00 -11.48
C ASP A 203 29.05 12.40 -11.49
N ILE A 204 28.87 11.31 -10.76
CA ILE A 204 27.59 10.60 -10.66
C ILE A 204 26.87 11.09 -9.40
N GLU A 205 25.70 11.72 -9.58
CA GLU A 205 24.86 12.17 -8.47
C GLU A 205 24.14 10.99 -7.81
N TYR A 206 24.00 11.04 -6.49
CA TYR A 206 23.17 10.09 -5.74
C TYR A 206 22.44 10.77 -4.59
N TYR A 207 21.38 10.11 -4.11
CA TYR A 207 20.55 10.60 -3.01
C TYR A 207 20.37 9.50 -1.97
N GLU A 208 20.77 9.78 -0.74
CA GLU A 208 20.55 8.92 0.42
C GLU A 208 19.25 9.32 1.11
N HIS A 209 18.36 8.36 1.32
CA HIS A 209 17.11 8.53 2.05
C HIS A 209 17.21 7.82 3.40
N PHE A 210 17.02 8.56 4.49
CA PHE A 210 17.12 8.05 5.86
C PHE A 210 15.78 8.21 6.58
N ILE A 211 15.26 7.12 7.12
CA ILE A 211 14.10 7.15 8.03
C ILE A 211 14.61 7.31 9.46
N GLY A 212 14.26 8.41 10.10
CA GLY A 212 14.68 8.72 11.47
C GLY A 212 13.60 8.51 12.53
N GLY A 213 14.03 8.37 13.77
CA GLY A 213 13.17 8.32 14.96
C GLY A 213 12.41 7.01 15.10
N GLU A 214 11.14 7.11 15.49
CA GLU A 214 10.24 5.96 15.72
C GLU A 214 9.46 5.55 14.45
N SER A 215 9.96 5.93 13.27
CA SER A 215 9.26 5.66 12.01
C SER A 215 9.77 4.38 11.37
N GLU A 216 8.89 3.65 10.70
CA GLU A 216 9.21 2.40 10.02
C GLU A 216 8.93 2.49 8.53
N LEU A 217 9.58 1.64 7.73
CA LEU A 217 9.40 1.59 6.28
C LEU A 217 8.08 0.87 5.92
N ALA A 218 7.17 1.58 5.27
CA ALA A 218 5.92 1.03 4.74
C ALA A 218 6.09 0.41 3.35
N GLY A 219 7.04 0.95 2.57
CA GLY A 219 7.30 0.58 1.19
C GLY A 219 8.23 1.55 0.49
N ILE A 220 8.70 1.15 -0.69
CA ILE A 220 9.56 1.96 -1.56
C ILE A 220 8.88 2.10 -2.91
N LYS A 221 8.80 3.34 -3.38
CA LYS A 221 8.26 3.75 -4.67
C LYS A 221 9.39 4.20 -5.57
N TYR A 222 9.28 3.83 -6.85
CA TYR A 222 10.17 4.31 -7.88
C TYR A 222 9.39 4.44 -9.18
N ASN A 223 9.30 5.68 -9.68
CA ASN A 223 8.82 5.92 -11.03
C ASN A 223 10.04 6.07 -11.92
N GLU A 224 10.15 5.26 -12.97
CA GLU A 224 11.07 5.52 -14.06
C GLU A 224 10.58 6.81 -14.72
N GLY A 225 11.18 7.94 -14.34
CA GLY A 225 10.77 9.23 -14.85
C GLY A 225 10.75 9.16 -16.37
N ALA A 226 9.57 9.36 -16.97
CA ALA A 226 9.51 9.74 -18.37
C ALA A 226 10.39 10.97 -18.47
N ALA A 227 11.56 10.82 -19.10
CA ALA A 227 12.40 11.94 -19.48
C ALA A 227 11.44 12.98 -20.07
N SER A 228 11.43 14.18 -19.49
CA SER A 228 10.43 15.24 -19.66
C SER A 228 10.25 15.67 -21.13
N GLY A 229 9.66 14.81 -21.93
CA GLY A 229 9.60 14.91 -23.37
C GLY A 229 8.25 14.44 -23.83
N ARG A 230 7.34 15.42 -23.94
CA ARG A 230 5.98 15.36 -24.52
C ARG A 230 4.97 14.57 -23.70
N GLY A 231 4.03 15.34 -23.15
CA GLY A 231 2.90 14.81 -22.43
C GLY A 231 1.97 14.04 -23.35
N ASP A 232 1.42 12.98 -22.79
CA ASP A 232 0.09 12.52 -23.11
C ASP A 232 -0.59 12.18 -21.79
N ASN A 233 -1.77 12.78 -21.59
CA ASN A 233 -2.69 12.41 -20.53
C ASN A 233 -3.26 11.05 -20.91
N ASP A 234 -2.60 9.96 -20.51
CA ASP A 234 -3.23 8.66 -20.60
C ASP A 234 -4.16 8.48 -19.38
N PRO A 235 -5.50 8.43 -19.57
CA PRO A 235 -6.40 8.08 -18.50
C PRO A 235 -6.12 6.64 -18.07
N ALA A 236 -6.17 6.42 -16.76
CA ALA A 236 -6.10 5.08 -16.18
C ALA A 236 -7.07 4.13 -16.92
N PRO A 237 -6.67 2.87 -17.19
CA PRO A 237 -7.59 1.90 -17.75
C PRO A 237 -8.77 1.76 -16.78
N GLY A 238 -9.96 2.14 -17.26
CA GLY A 238 -11.20 1.95 -16.52
C GLY A 238 -11.38 0.48 -16.13
N PRO A 239 -12.20 0.18 -15.11
CA PRO A 239 -12.40 -1.19 -14.64
C PRO A 239 -13.01 -2.04 -15.76
N GLY A 240 -12.14 -2.79 -16.43
CA GLY A 240 -12.51 -3.69 -17.51
C GLY A 240 -13.33 -4.86 -16.99
N GLU A 241 -14.46 -5.07 -17.65
CA GLU A 241 -15.29 -6.28 -17.63
C GLU A 241 -14.46 -7.57 -17.55
N PRO A 242 -14.89 -8.59 -16.79
CA PRO A 242 -14.16 -9.84 -16.66
C PRO A 242 -14.11 -10.58 -18.01
N LYS A 243 -12.93 -10.60 -18.62
CA LYS A 243 -12.67 -11.44 -19.80
C LYS A 243 -12.69 -12.91 -19.38
N THR A 244 -13.48 -13.69 -20.09
CA THR A 244 -13.61 -15.15 -19.97
C THR A 244 -12.25 -15.86 -20.12
N PRO A 245 -12.02 -16.99 -19.43
CA PRO A 245 -10.73 -17.67 -19.45
C PRO A 245 -10.49 -18.34 -20.81
N HIS A 246 -9.42 -17.94 -21.50
CA HIS A 246 -8.89 -18.69 -22.62
C HIS A 246 -8.25 -20.00 -22.12
N THR A 247 -8.72 -21.10 -22.67
CA THR A 247 -8.23 -22.46 -22.44
C THR A 247 -6.76 -22.58 -22.86
N LYS A 248 -5.89 -22.97 -21.93
CA LYS A 248 -4.48 -23.25 -22.18
C LYS A 248 -4.33 -24.63 -22.84
N PRO A 249 -3.51 -24.79 -23.89
CA PRO A 249 -3.20 -26.12 -24.44
C PRO A 249 -2.21 -26.87 -23.52
N PRO A 250 -2.26 -28.22 -23.52
CA PRO A 250 -1.52 -29.02 -22.56
C PRO A 250 -0.09 -29.30 -23.03
N GLY A 251 0.83 -29.33 -22.06
CA GLY A 251 2.04 -30.14 -22.15
C GLY A 251 3.34 -29.38 -22.41
N GLU A 252 4.02 -29.00 -21.33
CA GLU A 252 5.48 -29.11 -21.29
C GLU A 252 5.92 -29.29 -19.82
N SER A 253 6.38 -30.50 -19.50
CA SER A 253 6.84 -30.89 -18.17
C SER A 253 8.33 -30.58 -18.01
N TYR A 254 8.68 -29.71 -17.08
CA TYR A 254 10.06 -29.53 -16.64
C TYR A 254 10.33 -30.30 -15.33
N PRO A 255 11.55 -30.83 -15.14
CA PRO A 255 11.84 -31.85 -14.14
C PRO A 255 11.88 -31.30 -12.71
N LYS A 256 11.43 -32.17 -11.81
CA LYS A 256 11.35 -32.01 -10.36
C LYS A 256 12.76 -32.01 -9.76
N ALA A 257 13.24 -30.85 -9.30
CA ALA A 257 14.45 -30.79 -8.48
C ALA A 257 14.10 -31.19 -7.05
N HIS A 258 14.61 -32.34 -6.62
CA HIS A 258 14.66 -32.75 -5.23
C HIS A 258 15.76 -31.93 -4.51
N SER A 259 15.44 -31.31 -3.38
CA SER A 259 16.45 -30.91 -2.40
C SER A 259 16.09 -31.51 -1.05
N GLU A 260 16.84 -32.52 -0.65
CA GLU A 260 16.81 -33.08 0.69
C GLU A 260 17.30 -32.07 1.72
N ALA A 261 16.63 -32.09 2.87
CA ALA A 261 17.00 -31.35 4.05
C ALA A 261 18.18 -32.03 4.75
N ALA A 262 19.25 -31.28 5.02
CA ALA A 262 20.24 -31.64 6.03
C ALA A 262 20.03 -30.76 7.27
N LYS A 263 19.52 -31.37 8.33
CA LYS A 263 19.56 -30.83 9.70
C LYS A 263 20.99 -31.00 10.23
N VAL A 264 21.57 -29.94 10.78
CA VAL A 264 22.68 -30.05 11.73
C VAL A 264 22.36 -29.16 12.92
N PHE A 265 22.19 -29.81 14.07
CA PHE A 265 22.21 -29.22 15.40
C PHE A 265 23.66 -28.92 15.79
N ALA A 266 23.91 -27.74 16.33
CA ALA A 266 25.03 -27.51 17.25
C ALA A 266 24.66 -26.39 18.22
N GLU A 267 24.47 -26.78 19.48
CA GLU A 267 24.45 -25.89 20.64
C GLU A 267 25.84 -25.29 20.86
N SER A 268 25.91 -24.00 21.15
CA SER A 268 26.94 -23.47 22.04
C SER A 268 26.50 -22.15 22.66
N ALA A 269 26.73 -22.04 23.96
CA ALA A 269 26.26 -21.00 24.85
C ALA A 269 26.82 -19.59 24.56
N GLY A 270 25.94 -18.61 24.81
CA GLY A 270 26.19 -17.28 25.38
C GLY A 270 27.42 -16.48 24.96
N PHE A 271 27.20 -15.36 24.26
CA PHE A 271 27.87 -14.08 24.52
C PHE A 271 26.98 -12.94 24.00
N ILE A 272 26.71 -11.95 24.86
CA ILE A 272 26.10 -10.66 24.50
C ILE A 272 27.15 -9.82 23.78
N ALA A 273 26.85 -9.37 22.55
CA ALA A 273 27.61 -8.30 21.90
C ALA A 273 26.66 -7.43 21.05
N THR A 274 26.50 -6.19 21.49
CA THR A 274 25.93 -5.06 20.75
C THR A 274 26.72 -4.82 19.46
N ILE A 275 26.11 -5.03 18.30
CA ILE A 275 26.72 -4.73 17.01
C ILE A 275 26.33 -3.30 16.60
N SER A 276 27.20 -2.34 16.92
CA SER A 276 27.31 -1.09 16.18
C SER A 276 28.11 -1.38 14.90
N GLY A 277 27.43 -1.49 13.77
CA GLY A 277 28.05 -1.78 12.48
C GLY A 277 28.79 -0.57 11.91
N TYR A 278 30.12 -0.55 12.06
CA TYR A 278 31.02 0.25 11.24
C TYR A 278 31.45 -0.58 10.03
N PHE A 279 31.11 -0.14 8.82
CA PHE A 279 31.73 -0.64 7.60
C PHE A 279 32.98 0.18 7.29
N LEU A 280 34.17 -0.38 7.55
CA LEU A 280 35.43 0.10 7.00
C LEU A 280 35.79 -0.77 5.78
N ALA A 281 35.60 -0.22 4.58
CA ALA A 281 36.09 -0.83 3.34
C ALA A 281 37.54 -0.41 3.10
N GLY A 282 38.47 -1.35 3.26
CA GLY A 282 39.87 -1.21 2.87
C GLY A 282 40.04 -1.21 1.36
N SER A 283 40.92 -0.34 0.88
CA SER A 283 41.29 -0.15 -0.53
C SER A 283 42.19 -1.26 -1.07
N ALA A 284 41.76 -1.95 -2.13
CA ALA A 284 42.62 -2.42 -3.23
C ALA A 284 41.79 -3.13 -4.32
N GLY A 285 41.96 -2.74 -5.59
CA GLY A 285 41.59 -3.57 -6.75
C GLY A 285 40.46 -3.03 -7.64
N THR A 286 40.80 -2.13 -8.56
CA THR A 286 39.95 -1.63 -9.65
C THR A 286 39.71 -2.71 -10.72
N ALA A 287 38.71 -3.57 -10.52
CA ALA A 287 38.05 -4.34 -11.59
C ALA A 287 36.68 -4.95 -11.21
N ALA A 288 36.30 -4.97 -9.92
CA ALA A 288 35.13 -5.75 -9.47
C ALA A 288 33.83 -4.95 -9.23
N THR A 289 33.81 -3.61 -9.41
CA THR A 289 32.65 -2.78 -9.02
C THR A 289 31.45 -2.88 -9.99
N PHE A 290 31.61 -3.42 -11.20
CA PHE A 290 30.49 -3.56 -12.14
C PHE A 290 29.58 -4.79 -11.86
N PHE A 291 30.05 -5.81 -11.14
CA PHE A 291 29.21 -6.95 -10.77
C PHE A 291 28.42 -6.73 -9.46
N GLY A 292 28.83 -5.78 -8.62
CA GLY A 292 28.09 -5.41 -7.41
C GLY A 292 26.75 -4.74 -7.71
N GLY A 293 26.71 -3.83 -8.69
CA GLY A 293 25.50 -3.13 -9.10
C GLY A 293 24.45 -4.04 -9.75
N TRP A 294 24.88 -4.96 -10.63
CA TRP A 294 23.98 -5.92 -11.29
C TRP A 294 23.32 -6.88 -10.29
N LYS A 295 24.04 -7.30 -9.24
CA LYS A 295 23.50 -8.18 -8.19
C LYS A 295 22.54 -7.46 -7.24
N LEU A 296 22.72 -6.15 -7.00
CA LEU A 296 21.75 -5.33 -6.28
C LEU A 296 20.49 -5.09 -7.12
N TYR A 297 20.66 -4.79 -8.42
CA TYR A 297 19.55 -4.59 -9.38
C TYR A 297 18.73 -5.87 -9.61
N ASN A 298 19.36 -7.04 -9.67
CA ASN A 298 18.62 -8.30 -9.78
C ASN A 298 17.99 -8.77 -8.45
N ARG A 299 18.52 -8.33 -7.30
CA ARG A 299 17.85 -8.53 -6.00
C ARG A 299 16.62 -7.62 -5.86
N TYR A 300 16.68 -6.41 -6.41
CA TYR A 300 15.56 -5.45 -6.46
C TYR A 300 14.35 -6.01 -7.22
N LYS A 301 14.54 -6.74 -8.32
CA LYS A 301 13.42 -7.33 -9.10
C LYS A 301 12.63 -8.44 -8.39
N GLY A 302 13.05 -8.84 -7.20
CA GLY A 302 12.32 -9.80 -6.35
C GLY A 302 12.15 -9.33 -4.91
N ASP A 303 12.49 -8.08 -4.59
CA ASP A 303 12.34 -7.54 -3.24
C ASP A 303 10.90 -7.02 -3.06
N PRO A 304 10.08 -7.64 -2.19
CA PRO A 304 8.67 -7.25 -2.02
C PRO A 304 8.50 -5.82 -1.49
N TRP A 305 9.59 -5.17 -1.07
CA TRP A 305 9.56 -3.80 -0.56
C TRP A 305 9.68 -2.74 -1.65
N VAL A 306 10.16 -3.08 -2.86
CA VAL A 306 10.35 -2.08 -3.92
C VAL A 306 9.38 -2.24 -5.08
N ARG A 307 8.69 -1.13 -5.39
CA ARG A 307 7.59 -1.09 -6.35
C ARG A 307 7.93 -0.13 -7.47
N GLN A 308 7.82 -0.63 -8.70
CA GLN A 308 7.77 0.19 -9.89
C GLN A 308 6.30 0.57 -10.11
N ILE A 309 6.01 1.86 -10.00
CA ILE A 309 4.69 2.46 -10.22
C ILE A 309 4.65 3.24 -11.52
#